data_AF-A0A1V9YVH1-F1
#
_entry.id   AF-A0A1V9YVH1-F1
#
_cell.length_a   1.000
_cell.length_b   1.000
_cell.length_c   1.000
_cell.angle_alpha   90.00
_cell.angle_beta   90.00
_cell.angle_gamma   90.00
#
_symmetry.space_group_name_H-M   'P 1'
#
loop_
_entity.id
_entity.type
_entity.pdbx_description
1 polymer ?
#
loop_
_entity_poly.entity_id
_entity_poly.type
_entity_poly.pdbx_seq_one_letter_code
_entity_poly.pdbx_strand_id
1 'polypeptide(L)'
;MNVDNALRKIQNSDDAETLMTIVGVGSDKQIDRIRMQYVEDVNNLELKTNFYDKLMQVAIDLNDSSLHGIAWECHFHSLVHSNKPIEVNYFTYDNRNQNEQSDMSYEDALNADVGHINWSASSKVICHGDNELECLQFLKNWAEDTGKWDYWIPAYSMLETIDAVAKLKFGEDDERFCFLQLTRSEQHHCNSAFLIMVTKPFLDKKLTVCYMALVPDEVNMINVRLKPVVVQVPNNVKLYVAHYQVNEQI
;
A
#
# COMPACT_ATOMS: atom_id res chain seq x y z
N MET A 1 8.44 -2.78 -28.26
CA MET A 1 9.23 -1.59 -27.90
C MET A 1 9.79 -1.86 -26.51
N ASN A 2 11.11 -1.97 -26.35
CA ASN A 2 11.74 -2.30 -25.06
C ASN A 2 11.58 -1.11 -24.09
N VAL A 3 11.32 -1.38 -22.80
CA VAL A 3 11.23 -0.44 -21.67
C VAL A 3 12.36 0.58 -21.68
N ASP A 4 13.60 0.18 -21.99
CA ASP A 4 14.75 1.09 -22.12
C ASP A 4 14.56 2.21 -23.15
N ASN A 5 13.82 1.94 -24.23
CA ASN A 5 13.51 2.92 -25.28
C ASN A 5 12.32 3.81 -24.93
N ALA A 6 11.45 3.40 -24.01
CA ALA A 6 10.39 4.26 -23.48
C ALA A 6 10.93 5.18 -22.39
N LEU A 7 11.83 4.68 -21.54
CA LEU A 7 12.45 5.42 -20.44
C LEU A 7 13.48 6.46 -20.92
N ARG A 8 14.27 6.15 -21.95
CA ARG A 8 15.16 7.14 -22.59
C ARG A 8 14.44 8.33 -23.19
N LYS A 9 13.14 8.19 -23.44
CA LYS A 9 12.31 9.26 -23.93
C LYS A 9 11.80 10.15 -22.83
N ILE A 10 11.78 9.78 -21.55
CA ILE A 10 11.32 10.64 -20.45
C ILE A 10 12.52 11.44 -19.93
N GLN A 11 12.87 12.53 -20.61
CA GLN A 11 13.97 13.42 -20.23
C GLN A 11 13.49 14.74 -19.62
N ASN A 12 12.26 15.15 -19.92
CA ASN A 12 11.64 16.37 -19.40
C ASN A 12 10.11 16.18 -19.25
N SER A 13 9.44 17.20 -18.70
CA SER A 13 7.98 17.20 -18.44
C SER A 13 7.13 16.91 -19.68
N ASP A 14 7.59 17.31 -20.86
CA ASP A 14 6.85 17.16 -22.12
C ASP A 14 6.85 15.71 -22.61
N ASP A 15 7.87 14.94 -22.23
CA ASP A 15 7.97 13.53 -22.59
C ASP A 15 6.99 12.63 -21.81
N ALA A 16 6.55 13.10 -20.63
CA ALA A 16 5.49 12.48 -19.85
C ALA A 16 4.15 12.48 -20.61
N GLU A 17 3.98 13.36 -21.60
CA GLU A 17 2.82 13.33 -22.51
C GLU A 17 2.73 12.00 -23.30
N THR A 18 3.85 11.31 -23.50
CA THR A 18 3.88 9.97 -24.11
C THR A 18 3.24 8.91 -23.20
N LEU A 19 3.32 9.07 -21.88
CA LEU A 19 2.54 8.29 -20.91
C LEU A 19 1.09 8.80 -20.81
N MET A 20 0.86 10.09 -21.07
CA MET A 20 -0.43 10.78 -20.94
C MET A 20 -1.21 10.95 -22.26
N THR A 21 -0.99 10.11 -23.28
CA THR A 21 -1.78 10.21 -24.52
C THR A 21 -3.28 10.19 -24.20
N ILE A 22 -4.06 10.99 -24.95
CA ILE A 22 -5.50 11.32 -24.72
C ILE A 22 -6.42 10.07 -24.58
N VAL A 23 -5.92 8.89 -24.96
CA VAL A 23 -6.63 7.60 -24.88
C VAL A 23 -6.42 6.90 -23.51
N GLY A 24 -5.46 7.36 -22.70
CA GLY A 24 -4.97 6.66 -21.50
C GLY A 24 -5.22 7.36 -20.17
N VAL A 25 -5.25 8.69 -20.13
CA VAL A 25 -5.27 9.49 -18.89
C VAL A 25 -6.45 9.06 -17.99
N GLY A 26 -6.13 8.39 -16.88
CA GLY A 26 -7.10 7.97 -15.87
C GLY A 26 -7.87 6.67 -16.17
N SER A 27 -7.44 5.88 -17.17
CA SER A 27 -8.04 4.54 -17.37
C SER A 27 -7.38 3.51 -16.44
N ASP A 28 -8.18 2.62 -15.85
CA ASP A 28 -7.70 1.49 -15.02
C ASP A 28 -6.60 0.69 -15.72
N LYS A 29 -6.69 0.58 -17.05
CA LYS A 29 -5.67 -0.07 -17.91
C LYS A 29 -4.32 0.63 -17.97
N GLN A 30 -4.23 1.93 -17.69
CA GLN A 30 -2.93 2.62 -17.57
C GLN A 30 -2.31 2.35 -16.20
N ILE A 31 -3.12 2.35 -15.14
CA ILE A 31 -2.71 1.99 -13.79
C ILE A 31 -2.18 0.55 -13.78
N ASP A 32 -2.95 -0.39 -14.35
CA ASP A 32 -2.53 -1.78 -14.51
C ASP A 32 -1.22 -1.90 -15.30
N ARG A 33 -1.01 -1.07 -16.34
CA ARG A 33 0.24 -1.09 -17.12
C ARG A 33 1.43 -0.57 -16.33
N ILE A 34 1.28 0.49 -15.54
CA ILE A 34 2.36 1.00 -14.69
C ILE A 34 2.67 -0.03 -13.60
N ARG A 35 1.64 -0.64 -13.00
CA ARG A 35 1.76 -1.73 -12.01
C ARG A 35 2.33 -3.03 -12.62
N MET A 36 2.07 -3.35 -13.88
CA MET A 36 2.63 -4.54 -14.56
C MET A 36 4.04 -4.31 -15.12
N GLN A 37 4.39 -3.09 -15.56
CA GLN A 37 5.78 -2.75 -15.91
C GLN A 37 6.72 -2.92 -14.71
N TYR A 38 6.20 -2.71 -13.50
CA TYR A 38 6.88 -3.03 -12.27
C TYR A 38 7.16 -4.55 -12.11
N VAL A 39 6.27 -5.42 -12.58
CA VAL A 39 6.37 -6.90 -12.46
C VAL A 39 7.36 -7.51 -13.46
N GLU A 40 7.46 -7.00 -14.69
CA GLU A 40 8.22 -7.68 -15.76
C GLU A 40 9.74 -7.53 -15.66
N ASP A 41 10.26 -6.49 -14.99
CA ASP A 41 11.70 -6.14 -15.04
C ASP A 41 12.44 -6.35 -13.71
N VAL A 42 12.39 -7.57 -13.17
CA VAL A 42 12.96 -7.99 -11.86
C VAL A 42 14.50 -7.84 -11.81
N ASN A 43 15.15 -7.62 -12.95
CA ASN A 43 16.61 -7.67 -13.10
C ASN A 43 17.35 -6.34 -12.90
N ASN A 44 16.65 -5.20 -12.69
CA ASN A 44 17.32 -3.92 -12.47
C ASN A 44 16.56 -2.98 -11.52
N LEU A 45 16.65 -3.28 -10.22
CA LEU A 45 15.85 -2.67 -9.15
C LEU A 45 16.26 -1.22 -8.81
N GLU A 46 17.54 -0.88 -8.84
CA GLU A 46 18.02 0.50 -8.56
C GLU A 46 17.60 1.51 -9.64
N LEU A 47 17.45 1.07 -10.89
CA LEU A 47 16.89 1.92 -11.94
C LEU A 47 15.41 2.24 -11.72
N LYS A 48 14.65 1.38 -11.03
CA LYS A 48 13.22 1.56 -10.77
C LYS A 48 12.92 2.58 -9.68
N THR A 49 13.63 2.56 -8.56
CA THR A 49 13.42 3.56 -7.50
C THR A 49 13.67 4.98 -8.04
N ASN A 50 14.79 5.17 -8.74
CA ASN A 50 15.12 6.42 -9.44
C ASN A 50 14.09 6.81 -10.52
N PHE A 51 13.41 5.83 -11.13
CA PHE A 51 12.33 6.11 -12.09
C PHE A 51 11.10 6.70 -11.40
N TYR A 52 10.64 6.08 -10.31
CA TYR A 52 9.47 6.58 -9.59
C TYR A 52 9.74 7.91 -8.89
N ASP A 53 10.97 8.17 -8.42
CA ASP A 53 11.37 9.47 -7.91
C ASP A 53 11.23 10.58 -8.96
N LYS A 54 11.71 10.31 -10.18
CA LYS A 54 11.53 11.24 -11.31
C LYS A 54 10.06 11.38 -11.69
N LEU A 55 9.29 10.30 -11.69
CA LEU A 55 7.87 10.34 -12.03
C LEU A 55 7.06 11.14 -11.00
N MET A 56 7.39 11.04 -9.71
CA MET A 56 6.82 11.89 -8.66
C MET A 56 7.14 13.36 -8.90
N GLN A 57 8.40 13.70 -9.24
CA GLN A 57 8.77 15.09 -9.55
C GLN A 57 8.02 15.63 -10.77
N VAL A 58 7.92 14.84 -11.85
CA VAL A 58 7.14 15.20 -13.04
C VAL A 58 5.67 15.44 -12.69
N ALA A 59 5.07 14.57 -11.86
CA ALA A 59 3.69 14.73 -11.43
C ALA A 59 3.48 16.01 -10.59
N ILE A 60 4.46 16.40 -9.77
CA ILE A 60 4.46 17.69 -9.07
C ILE A 60 4.50 18.84 -10.06
N ASP A 61 5.43 18.81 -11.03
CA ASP A 61 5.61 19.88 -12.02
C ASP A 61 4.35 20.06 -12.90
N LEU A 62 3.62 18.97 -13.17
CA LEU A 62 2.36 18.97 -13.91
C LEU A 62 1.12 19.27 -13.04
N ASN A 63 1.29 19.38 -11.72
CA ASN A 63 0.19 19.48 -10.74
C ASN A 63 -0.84 18.34 -10.88
N ASP A 64 -0.38 17.11 -11.15
CA ASP A 64 -1.20 15.91 -11.28
C ASP A 64 -1.13 15.07 -9.99
N SER A 65 -2.11 15.28 -9.11
CA SER A 65 -2.20 14.58 -7.82
C SER A 65 -2.37 13.07 -7.98
N SER A 66 -3.06 12.63 -9.04
CA SER A 66 -3.37 11.22 -9.30
C SER A 66 -2.12 10.48 -9.75
N LEU A 67 -1.37 11.05 -10.70
CA LEU A 67 -0.09 10.49 -11.15
C LEU A 67 0.92 10.44 -10.01
N HIS A 68 0.97 11.47 -9.17
CA HIS A 68 1.85 11.47 -8.01
C HIS A 68 1.46 10.36 -7.02
N GLY A 69 0.16 10.13 -6.77
CA GLY A 69 -0.32 9.00 -5.98
C GLY A 69 0.16 7.65 -6.52
N ILE A 70 -0.02 7.41 -7.82
CA ILE A 70 0.42 6.16 -8.48
C ILE A 70 1.93 5.99 -8.40
N ALA A 71 2.68 7.06 -8.66
CA ALA A 71 4.15 7.03 -8.62
C ALA A 71 4.67 6.72 -7.21
N TRP A 72 4.05 7.31 -6.18
CA TRP A 72 4.39 7.06 -4.78
C TRP A 72 4.07 5.63 -4.34
N GLU A 73 2.91 5.10 -4.72
CA GLU A 73 2.53 3.71 -4.46
C GLU A 73 3.54 2.73 -5.10
N CYS A 74 3.85 2.93 -6.38
CA CYS A 74 4.81 2.11 -7.09
C CYS A 74 6.23 2.26 -6.52
N HIS A 75 6.61 3.46 -6.07
CA HIS A 75 7.87 3.71 -5.38
C HIS A 75 7.94 2.84 -4.12
N PHE A 76 6.92 2.87 -3.26
CA PHE A 76 6.87 2.06 -2.04
C PHE A 76 7.02 0.57 -2.34
N HIS A 77 6.22 0.03 -3.27
CA HIS A 77 6.34 -1.37 -3.67
C HIS A 77 7.76 -1.70 -4.14
N SER A 78 8.39 -0.81 -4.91
CA SER A 78 9.77 -0.98 -5.38
C SER A 78 10.79 -1.06 -4.26
N LEU A 79 10.59 -0.32 -3.16
CA LEU A 79 11.45 -0.41 -1.99
C LEU A 79 11.33 -1.78 -1.32
N VAL A 80 10.10 -2.28 -1.14
CA VAL A 80 9.81 -3.60 -0.55
C VAL A 80 10.47 -4.71 -1.38
N HIS A 81 10.33 -4.66 -2.71
CA HIS A 81 10.92 -5.66 -3.60
C HIS A 81 12.44 -5.53 -3.72
N SER A 82 12.98 -4.32 -3.58
CA SER A 82 14.43 -4.10 -3.55
C SER A 82 15.05 -4.52 -2.21
N ASN A 83 14.25 -5.05 -1.29
CA ASN A 83 14.68 -5.42 0.06
C ASN A 83 15.38 -4.26 0.78
N LYS A 84 14.98 -3.02 0.47
CA LYS A 84 15.48 -1.85 1.19
C LYS A 84 14.92 -1.90 2.61
N PRO A 85 15.73 -1.62 3.65
CA PRO A 85 15.23 -1.50 5.00
C PRO A 85 14.22 -0.35 5.08
N ILE A 86 12.98 -0.68 5.41
CA ILE A 86 11.91 0.31 5.59
C ILE A 86 11.51 0.27 7.06
N GLU A 87 11.52 1.42 7.71
CA GLU A 87 10.91 1.60 9.01
C GLU A 87 9.48 2.10 8.82
N VAL A 88 8.51 1.39 9.38
CA VAL A 88 7.09 1.78 9.34
C VAL A 88 6.67 2.18 10.74
N ASN A 89 6.43 3.47 10.93
CA ASN A 89 5.92 4.04 12.17
C ASN A 89 4.39 4.02 12.12
N TYR A 90 3.75 3.43 13.13
CA TYR A 90 2.30 3.23 13.14
C TYR A 90 1.67 3.65 14.47
N PHE A 91 0.39 3.99 14.41
CA PHE A 91 -0.45 4.17 15.58
C PHE A 91 -1.89 3.68 15.30
N THR A 92 -2.70 3.55 16.34
CA THR A 92 -4.09 3.05 16.23
C THR A 92 -4.96 4.00 15.41
N TYR A 93 -5.62 3.47 14.39
CA TYR A 93 -6.56 4.25 13.59
C TYR A 93 -7.77 4.64 14.46
N ASP A 94 -8.02 5.93 14.61
CA ASP A 94 -9.26 6.42 15.22
C ASP A 94 -10.48 6.07 14.34
N ASN A 95 -11.15 5.00 14.73
CA ASN A 95 -12.37 4.46 14.10
C ASN A 95 -13.61 4.70 14.97
N ARG A 96 -13.58 5.71 15.84
CA ARG A 96 -14.69 6.03 16.74
C ARG A 96 -15.71 6.91 16.05
N ASN A 97 -16.99 6.69 16.38
CA ASN A 97 -18.06 7.60 15.99
C ASN A 97 -17.87 8.96 16.69
N GLN A 98 -17.55 10.02 15.95
CA GLN A 98 -17.34 11.37 16.51
C GLN A 98 -18.58 11.94 17.22
N ASN A 99 -19.76 11.36 17.01
CA ASN A 99 -21.00 11.74 17.69
C ASN A 99 -21.19 11.05 19.05
N GLU A 100 -20.36 10.06 19.39
CA GLU A 100 -20.37 9.40 20.69
C GLU A 100 -19.40 10.12 21.63
N GLN A 101 -19.93 10.58 22.76
CA GLN A 101 -19.17 11.29 23.77
C GLN A 101 -18.17 10.30 24.39
N SER A 102 -16.89 10.45 24.02
CA SER A 102 -15.79 9.65 24.56
C SER A 102 -15.07 10.47 25.63
N ASP A 103 -14.82 9.85 26.80
CA ASP A 103 -13.97 10.44 27.85
C ASP A 103 -12.48 10.47 27.45
N MET A 104 -12.12 9.78 26.36
CA MET A 104 -10.75 9.68 25.85
C MET A 104 -10.51 10.70 24.74
N SER A 105 -9.47 11.51 24.88
CA SER A 105 -9.13 12.52 23.87
C SER A 105 -8.75 11.87 22.53
N TYR A 106 -8.73 12.67 21.46
CA TYR A 106 -8.25 12.23 20.16
C TYR A 106 -6.80 11.74 20.24
N GLU A 107 -5.93 12.49 20.92
CA GLU A 107 -4.52 12.17 21.11
C GLU A 107 -4.33 10.88 21.92
N ASP A 108 -5.12 10.65 22.97
CA ASP A 108 -5.03 9.42 23.77
C ASP A 108 -5.43 8.17 22.98
N ALA A 109 -6.44 8.30 22.10
CA ALA A 109 -6.89 7.19 21.26
C ALA A 109 -5.90 6.83 20.15
N LEU A 110 -5.24 7.84 19.54
CA LEU A 110 -4.17 7.61 18.58
C LEU A 110 -3.01 6.84 19.24
N ASN A 111 -2.66 7.23 20.47
CA ASN A 111 -1.51 6.67 21.20
C ASN A 111 -1.82 5.37 21.97
N ALA A 112 -3.01 4.78 21.81
CA ALA A 112 -3.41 3.58 22.54
C ALA A 112 -2.56 2.33 22.20
N ASP A 113 -2.11 2.24 20.95
CA ASP A 113 -1.13 1.25 20.46
C ASP A 113 -0.34 1.95 19.35
N VAL A 114 0.93 2.25 19.66
CA VAL A 114 1.90 2.98 18.83
C VAL A 114 3.21 2.21 18.82
N GLY A 115 3.87 2.17 17.67
CA GLY A 115 5.14 1.47 17.54
C GLY A 115 5.78 1.68 16.18
N HIS A 116 6.85 0.92 15.95
CA HIS A 116 7.54 0.88 14.67
C HIS A 116 7.77 -0.57 14.26
N ILE A 117 7.78 -0.81 12.95
CA ILE A 117 8.06 -2.11 12.33
C ILE A 117 9.30 -1.93 11.48
N ASN A 118 10.32 -2.74 11.76
CA ASN A 118 11.47 -2.85 10.87
C ASN A 118 11.16 -3.87 9.79
N TRP A 119 10.82 -3.38 8.61
CA TRP A 119 10.58 -4.21 7.45
C TRP A 119 11.92 -4.60 6.82
N SER A 120 12.43 -5.76 7.21
CA SER A 120 13.77 -6.22 6.85
C SER A 120 13.84 -7.05 5.55
N ALA A 121 15.07 -7.10 5.02
CA ALA A 121 15.51 -7.37 3.65
C ALA A 121 15.34 -8.80 3.05
N SER A 122 14.26 -9.52 3.32
CA SER A 122 14.05 -10.84 2.71
C SER A 122 12.58 -11.14 2.40
N SER A 123 11.85 -10.16 1.89
CA SER A 123 10.44 -10.36 1.58
C SER A 123 10.30 -11.18 0.31
N LYS A 124 9.69 -12.36 0.40
CA LYS A 124 9.24 -13.08 -0.81
C LYS A 124 8.03 -12.36 -1.37
N VAL A 125 8.28 -11.50 -2.35
CA VAL A 125 7.26 -10.68 -3.04
C VAL A 125 6.65 -11.45 -4.21
N ILE A 126 5.33 -11.34 -4.38
CA ILE A 126 4.62 -11.83 -5.57
C ILE A 126 3.57 -10.81 -6.03
N CYS A 127 3.48 -10.63 -7.35
CA CYS A 127 2.34 -9.99 -7.98
C CYS A 127 1.45 -11.06 -8.62
N HIS A 128 0.18 -11.12 -8.24
CA HIS A 128 -0.76 -12.14 -8.72
C HIS A 128 -2.21 -11.70 -8.58
N GLY A 129 -3.08 -12.24 -9.44
CA GLY A 129 -4.52 -12.10 -9.35
C GLY A 129 -5.01 -11.05 -10.31
N ASP A 130 -5.29 -11.46 -11.55
CA ASP A 130 -5.66 -10.57 -12.66
C ASP A 130 -7.16 -10.17 -12.62
N ASN A 131 -7.88 -10.71 -11.64
CA ASN A 131 -9.28 -10.40 -11.35
C ASN A 131 -9.60 -10.70 -9.88
N GLU A 132 -10.78 -10.28 -9.43
CA GLU A 132 -11.25 -10.47 -8.05
C GLU A 132 -11.25 -11.94 -7.61
N LEU A 133 -11.69 -12.86 -8.47
CA LEU A 133 -11.77 -14.29 -8.14
C LEU A 133 -10.38 -14.88 -7.86
N GLU A 134 -9.41 -14.55 -8.71
CA GLU A 134 -8.02 -14.99 -8.53
C GLU A 134 -7.35 -14.35 -7.32
N CYS A 135 -7.63 -13.08 -7.02
CA CYS A 135 -7.16 -12.41 -5.81
C CYS A 135 -7.69 -13.14 -4.55
N LEU A 136 -8.99 -13.40 -4.49
CA LEU A 136 -9.61 -14.11 -3.37
C LEU A 136 -9.10 -15.55 -3.24
N GLN A 137 -8.89 -16.24 -4.36
CA GLN A 137 -8.32 -17.58 -4.34
C GLN A 137 -6.87 -17.57 -3.87
N PHE A 138 -6.08 -16.58 -4.29
CA PHE A 138 -4.70 -16.41 -3.84
C PHE A 138 -4.64 -16.20 -2.32
N LEU A 139 -5.44 -15.28 -1.77
CA LEU A 139 -5.51 -15.02 -0.34
C LEU A 139 -5.91 -16.27 0.46
N LYS A 140 -6.88 -17.05 -0.03
CA LYS A 140 -7.24 -18.34 0.58
C LYS A 140 -6.06 -19.31 0.61
N ASN A 141 -5.37 -19.47 -0.52
CA ASN A 141 -4.21 -20.35 -0.60
C ASN A 141 -3.06 -19.89 0.30
N TRP A 142 -2.85 -18.58 0.43
CA TRP A 142 -1.81 -18.03 1.29
C TRP A 142 -2.14 -18.21 2.78
N ALA A 143 -3.42 -18.08 3.16
CA ALA A 143 -3.85 -18.39 4.53
C ALA A 143 -3.68 -19.88 4.90
N GLU A 144 -3.69 -20.79 3.93
CA GLU A 144 -3.41 -22.23 4.13
C GLU A 144 -1.91 -22.54 4.22
N ASP A 145 -1.07 -21.80 3.49
CA ASP A 145 0.39 -21.95 3.48
C ASP A 145 1.09 -20.58 3.57
N THR A 146 1.36 -20.17 4.80
CA THR A 146 1.93 -18.85 5.14
C THR A 146 3.44 -18.74 4.92
N GLY A 147 4.13 -19.86 4.65
CA GLY A 147 5.59 -19.90 4.52
C GLY A 147 6.12 -19.49 3.14
N LYS A 148 5.21 -19.39 2.15
CA LYS A 148 5.59 -19.18 0.75
C LYS A 148 5.88 -17.73 0.39
N TRP A 149 5.09 -16.80 0.92
CA TRP A 149 5.17 -15.37 0.57
C TRP A 149 5.17 -14.52 1.84
N ASP A 150 5.79 -13.36 1.74
CA ASP A 150 5.81 -12.34 2.79
C ASP A 150 5.10 -11.06 2.33
N TYR A 151 4.97 -10.85 1.01
CA TYR A 151 4.31 -9.69 0.44
C TYR A 151 3.59 -10.04 -0.86
N TRP A 152 2.35 -9.61 -0.99
CA TRP A 152 1.54 -9.78 -2.20
C TRP A 152 1.02 -8.44 -2.69
N ILE A 153 1.11 -8.25 -4.00
CA ILE A 153 0.52 -7.13 -4.72
C ILE A 153 -0.53 -7.72 -5.68
N PRO A 154 -1.79 -7.24 -5.66
CA PRO A 154 -2.76 -7.63 -6.66
C PRO A 154 -2.35 -7.09 -8.02
N ALA A 155 -2.39 -7.94 -9.05
CA ALA A 155 -2.17 -7.49 -10.43
C ALA A 155 -3.38 -6.68 -10.95
N TYR A 156 -4.56 -6.96 -10.39
CA TYR A 156 -5.82 -6.30 -10.66
C TYR A 156 -5.99 -5.04 -9.81
N SER A 157 -6.14 -3.88 -10.45
CA SER A 157 -6.25 -2.59 -9.75
C SER A 157 -7.59 -2.29 -9.07
N MET A 158 -8.64 -3.07 -9.34
CA MET A 158 -9.99 -2.76 -8.85
C MET A 158 -10.29 -3.35 -7.46
N LEU A 159 -9.28 -3.81 -6.71
CA LEU A 159 -9.49 -4.05 -5.28
C LEU A 159 -9.58 -2.68 -4.61
N GLU A 160 -10.81 -2.15 -4.45
CA GLU A 160 -11.11 -0.76 -4.10
C GLU A 160 -10.33 -0.19 -2.91
N THR A 161 -9.79 -1.02 -2.01
CA THR A 161 -9.18 -0.58 -0.75
C THR A 161 -7.93 -1.34 -0.34
N ILE A 162 -7.42 -2.27 -1.14
CA ILE A 162 -6.26 -3.10 -0.76
C ILE A 162 -5.24 -3.07 -1.89
N ASP A 163 -4.18 -2.30 -1.68
CA ASP A 163 -3.06 -2.17 -2.62
C ASP A 163 -2.01 -3.26 -2.42
N ALA A 164 -1.94 -3.85 -1.22
CA ALA A 164 -1.09 -4.99 -0.94
C ALA A 164 -1.50 -5.73 0.34
N VAL A 165 -0.96 -6.93 0.53
CA VAL A 165 -0.98 -7.63 1.82
C VAL A 165 0.44 -8.01 2.20
N ALA A 166 0.82 -7.67 3.43
CA ALA A 166 2.14 -7.92 3.99
C ALA A 166 2.06 -8.81 5.23
N LYS A 167 2.97 -9.77 5.35
CA LYS A 167 3.20 -10.51 6.59
C LYS A 167 4.27 -9.78 7.39
N LEU A 168 3.87 -9.10 8.45
CA LEU A 168 4.71 -8.20 9.24
C LEU A 168 4.87 -8.72 10.67
N LYS A 169 6.02 -8.42 11.29
CA LYS A 169 6.29 -8.73 12.70
C LYS A 169 6.22 -7.46 13.55
N PHE A 170 5.31 -7.46 14.51
CA PHE A 170 5.12 -6.41 15.50
C PHE A 170 5.91 -6.79 16.77
N GLY A 171 7.19 -6.49 16.81
CA GLY A 171 8.08 -7.02 17.86
C GLY A 171 8.49 -8.48 17.60
N GLU A 172 8.89 -9.21 18.64
CA GLU A 172 9.54 -10.53 18.46
C GLU A 172 8.57 -11.66 18.07
N ASP A 173 7.36 -11.68 18.64
CA ASP A 173 6.45 -12.84 18.56
C ASP A 173 5.07 -12.55 17.95
N ASP A 174 4.80 -11.31 17.50
CA ASP A 174 3.48 -10.93 16.98
C ASP A 174 3.52 -10.78 15.45
N GLU A 175 3.36 -11.89 14.75
CA GLU A 175 3.21 -11.91 13.29
C GLU A 175 1.77 -11.62 12.88
N ARG A 176 1.59 -10.69 11.93
CA ARG A 176 0.29 -10.26 11.44
C ARG A 176 0.27 -10.15 9.92
N PHE A 177 -0.86 -10.53 9.33
CA PHE A 177 -1.17 -10.24 7.93
C PHE A 177 -1.85 -8.87 7.83
N CYS A 178 -1.09 -7.90 7.38
CA CYS A 178 -1.51 -6.52 7.26
C CYS A 178 -1.96 -6.19 5.84
N PHE A 179 -3.24 -5.87 5.72
CA PHE A 179 -3.90 -5.41 4.51
C PHE A 179 -3.66 -3.92 4.37
N LEU A 180 -2.87 -3.56 3.36
CA LEU A 180 -2.37 -2.20 3.18
C LEU A 180 -3.25 -1.45 2.19
N GLN A 181 -3.57 -0.21 2.55
CA GLN A 181 -4.08 0.79 1.62
C GLN A 181 -3.09 1.95 1.58
N LEU A 182 -2.53 2.20 0.41
CA LEU A 182 -1.61 3.29 0.16
C LEU A 182 -2.42 4.51 -0.26
N THR A 183 -2.43 5.55 0.57
CA THR A 183 -3.23 6.75 0.32
C THR A 183 -2.50 8.03 0.61
N ARG A 184 -2.68 9.01 -0.27
CA ARG A 184 -2.25 10.41 -0.08
C ARG A 184 -3.42 11.33 0.26
N SER A 185 -4.63 10.79 0.34
CA SER A 185 -5.83 11.55 0.65
C SER A 185 -6.00 11.64 2.16
N GLU A 186 -6.26 12.85 2.67
CA GLU A 186 -6.65 13.08 4.06
C GLU A 186 -8.00 12.41 4.39
N GLN A 187 -8.81 12.11 3.39
CA GLN A 187 -10.05 11.34 3.57
C GLN A 187 -9.99 10.10 2.69
N HIS A 188 -10.00 8.92 3.31
CA HIS A 188 -10.00 7.68 2.56
C HIS A 188 -11.18 6.78 2.95
N HIS A 189 -11.61 6.00 1.97
CA HIS A 189 -12.71 5.05 2.11
C HIS A 189 -12.16 3.66 2.36
N CYS A 190 -12.67 3.00 3.39
CA CYS A 190 -12.43 1.59 3.66
C CYS A 190 -13.79 0.86 3.62
N ASN A 191 -13.98 0.01 2.60
CA ASN A 191 -15.19 -0.79 2.44
C ASN A 191 -15.13 -1.96 3.41
N SER A 192 -15.86 -1.85 4.52
CA SER A 192 -15.79 -2.83 5.61
C SER A 192 -16.25 -4.22 5.19
N ALA A 193 -17.27 -4.32 4.32
CA ALA A 193 -17.75 -5.60 3.81
C ALA A 193 -16.68 -6.30 2.96
N PHE A 194 -15.98 -5.52 2.13
CA PHE A 194 -14.87 -6.02 1.33
C PHE A 194 -13.69 -6.43 2.21
N LEU A 195 -13.29 -5.60 3.18
CA LEU A 195 -12.22 -5.93 4.13
C LEU A 195 -12.51 -7.23 4.90
N ILE A 196 -13.75 -7.43 5.36
CA ILE A 196 -14.19 -8.68 5.99
C ILE A 196 -14.05 -9.86 5.03
N MET A 197 -14.48 -9.70 3.78
CA MET A 197 -14.40 -10.76 2.78
C MET A 197 -12.96 -11.21 2.54
N VAL A 198 -12.01 -10.28 2.39
CA VAL A 198 -10.60 -10.59 2.09
C VAL A 198 -9.81 -11.06 3.30
N THR A 199 -10.17 -10.63 4.52
CA THR A 199 -9.51 -11.07 5.77
C THR A 199 -10.04 -12.41 6.27
N LYS A 200 -11.28 -12.78 5.93
CA LYS A 200 -11.94 -14.00 6.40
C LYS A 200 -11.10 -15.28 6.29
N PRO A 201 -10.40 -15.57 5.19
CA PRO A 201 -9.58 -16.78 5.09
C PRO A 201 -8.50 -16.89 6.19
N PHE A 202 -7.88 -15.78 6.55
CA PHE A 202 -6.87 -15.71 7.62
C PHE A 202 -7.51 -15.86 9.00
N LEU A 203 -8.64 -15.17 9.21
CA LEU A 203 -9.39 -15.24 10.46
C LEU A 203 -9.93 -16.65 10.75
N ASP A 204 -10.44 -17.34 9.74
CA ASP A 204 -10.94 -18.72 9.86
C ASP A 204 -9.79 -19.69 10.25
N LYS A 205 -8.53 -19.34 9.93
CA LYS A 205 -7.31 -20.05 10.33
C LYS A 205 -6.73 -19.58 11.66
N LYS A 206 -7.41 -18.67 12.36
CA LYS A 206 -6.96 -18.03 13.62
C LYS A 206 -5.63 -17.28 13.48
N LEU A 207 -5.31 -16.80 12.27
CA LEU A 207 -4.18 -15.92 12.04
C LEU A 207 -4.53 -14.49 12.46
N THR A 208 -3.54 -13.74 12.92
CA THR A 208 -3.70 -12.33 13.28
C THR A 208 -3.70 -11.48 12.01
N VAL A 209 -4.65 -10.55 11.90
CA VAL A 209 -4.75 -9.65 10.75
C VAL A 209 -4.84 -8.21 11.21
N CYS A 210 -4.34 -7.31 10.36
CA CYS A 210 -4.47 -5.88 10.54
C CYS A 210 -4.89 -5.22 9.22
N TYR A 211 -5.54 -4.07 9.30
CA TYR A 211 -5.64 -3.13 8.20
C TYR A 211 -4.77 -1.93 8.53
N MET A 212 -4.04 -1.43 7.54
CA MET A 212 -3.13 -0.31 7.70
C MET A 212 -3.27 0.66 6.53
N ALA A 213 -3.68 1.89 6.82
CA ALA A 213 -3.57 2.99 5.87
C ALA A 213 -2.14 3.54 5.93
N LEU A 214 -1.37 3.30 4.88
CA LEU A 214 -0.02 3.84 4.73
C LEU A 214 -0.10 5.19 4.03
N VAL A 215 0.50 6.21 4.63
CA VAL A 215 0.50 7.59 4.14
C VAL A 215 1.93 8.13 3.94
N PRO A 216 2.12 9.23 3.19
CA PRO A 216 3.45 9.70 2.80
C PRO A 216 4.34 10.18 3.95
N ASP A 217 3.75 10.81 4.96
CA ASP A 217 4.49 11.48 6.02
C ASP A 217 3.68 11.54 7.33
N GLU A 218 4.37 11.94 8.40
CA GLU A 218 3.81 12.04 9.75
C GLU A 218 2.66 13.07 9.83
N VAL A 219 2.72 14.15 9.06
CA VAL A 219 1.67 15.17 9.02
C VAL A 219 0.38 14.59 8.46
N ASN A 220 0.48 13.83 7.36
CA ASN A 220 -0.64 13.08 6.80
C ASN A 220 -1.12 12.01 7.78
N MET A 221 -0.22 11.37 8.52
CA MET A 221 -0.57 10.35 9.51
C MET A 221 -1.54 10.94 10.54
N ILE A 222 -1.22 12.10 11.09
CA ILE A 222 -2.06 12.79 12.09
C ILE A 222 -3.38 13.31 11.50
N ASN A 223 -3.41 13.64 10.21
CA ASN A 223 -4.56 14.29 9.56
C ASN A 223 -5.52 13.34 8.83
N VAL A 224 -5.10 12.12 8.50
CA VAL A 224 -5.92 11.20 7.74
C VAL A 224 -7.14 10.70 8.54
N ARG A 225 -8.31 10.70 7.90
CA ARG A 225 -9.60 10.30 8.50
C ARG A 225 -10.32 9.30 7.62
N LEU A 226 -11.06 8.40 8.26
CA LEU A 226 -11.98 7.47 7.59
C LEU A 226 -13.25 8.19 7.15
N LYS A 227 -13.76 7.82 5.97
CA LYS A 227 -15.03 8.30 5.43
C LYS A 227 -15.87 7.15 4.84
N PRO A 228 -17.01 6.77 5.45
CA PRO A 228 -17.59 7.30 6.69
C PRO A 228 -16.72 6.98 7.92
N VAL A 229 -16.96 7.73 9.00
CA VAL A 229 -16.11 7.79 10.22
C VAL A 229 -15.96 6.43 10.93
N VAL A 230 -16.83 5.44 10.66
CA VAL A 230 -16.78 4.12 11.30
C VAL A 230 -16.77 2.99 10.27
N VAL A 231 -15.70 2.23 10.25
CA VAL A 231 -15.53 0.97 9.54
C VAL A 231 -15.90 -0.17 10.48
N GLN A 232 -16.92 -0.95 10.10
CA GLN A 232 -17.41 -2.07 10.89
C GLN A 232 -16.56 -3.32 10.61
N VAL A 233 -15.57 -3.61 11.45
CA VAL A 233 -14.72 -4.80 11.35
C VAL A 233 -14.83 -5.68 12.60
N PRO A 234 -14.56 -6.99 12.50
CA PRO A 234 -14.44 -7.87 13.66
C PRO A 234 -13.40 -7.34 14.66
N ASN A 235 -13.66 -7.49 15.96
CA ASN A 235 -12.81 -6.94 17.04
C ASN A 235 -11.34 -7.43 17.01
N ASN A 236 -11.06 -8.54 16.33
CA ASN A 236 -9.73 -9.11 16.15
C ASN A 236 -9.00 -8.56 14.92
N VAL A 237 -9.62 -7.69 14.12
CA VAL A 237 -8.96 -6.92 13.06
C VAL A 237 -8.55 -5.57 13.64
N LYS A 238 -7.24 -5.36 13.79
CA LYS A 238 -6.70 -4.06 14.23
C LYS A 238 -6.64 -3.09 13.05
N LEU A 239 -6.91 -1.82 13.31
CA LEU A 239 -6.83 -0.74 12.31
C LEU A 239 -5.67 0.18 12.69
N TYR A 240 -4.78 0.45 11.75
CA TYR A 240 -3.62 1.30 11.93
C TYR A 240 -3.56 2.40 10.87
N VAL A 241 -2.99 3.55 11.24
CA VAL A 241 -2.40 4.49 10.29
C VAL A 241 -0.89 4.36 10.44
N ALA A 242 -0.16 4.43 9.33
CA ALA A 242 1.28 4.41 9.36
C ALA A 242 1.89 5.35 8.32
N HIS A 243 3.11 5.81 8.57
CA HIS A 243 3.99 6.32 7.53
C HIS A 243 5.30 5.52 7.53
N TYR A 244 6.04 5.59 6.44
CA TYR A 244 7.31 4.90 6.34
C TYR A 244 8.48 5.86 6.18
N GLN A 245 9.67 5.39 6.53
CA GLN A 245 10.94 6.02 6.27
C GLN A 245 11.90 4.96 5.69
N VAL A 246 12.70 5.37 4.72
CA VAL A 246 13.74 4.50 4.16
C VAL A 246 15.02 4.74 4.96
N ASN A 247 15.53 3.69 5.59
CA ASN A 247 16.78 3.78 6.32
C ASN A 247 17.94 3.74 5.32
N GLU A 248 18.49 4.92 4.98
CA GLU A 248 19.64 5.05 4.08
C GLU A 248 20.98 4.60 4.71
N GLN A 249 20.96 4.10 5.95
CA GLN A 249 22.16 3.62 6.64
C GLN A 249 22.31 2.10 6.54
N ILE A 250 23.04 1.62 5.51
CA ILE A 250 24.01 0.52 5.62
C ILE A 250 25.21 0.83 4.73
#